data_AF-A0A962NQE5-F1
#
_entry.id   AF-A0A962NQE5-F1
#
_cell.length_a   1.000
_cell.length_b   1.000
_cell.length_c   1.000
_cell.angle_alpha   90.00
_cell.angle_beta   90.00
_cell.angle_gamma   90.00
#
_symmetry.space_group_name_H-M   'P 1'
#
loop_
_entity.id
_entity.type
_entity.pdbx_description
1 polymer ?
#
loop_
_entity_poly.entity_id
_entity_poly.type
_entity_poly.pdbx_seq_one_letter_code
_entity_poly.pdbx_strand_id
1 'polypeptide(L)'
;MLDALRPFLVYFALVIAIVVAMLALSWLLGQRQSRPAKDYPYESGIVSVGSAHFRISVHFYITAILFIIFDLEVVFLFAWAVAVRENGWAGFIEISIFIGILTVALLYLWRIGALDWRTQTQRRQLHSLQGPGGVTNIAPETGGRS
;
A
#
# COMPACT_ATOMS: atom_id res chain seq x y z
N MET A 1 17.57 -31.34 -11.78
CA MET A 1 16.83 -30.05 -11.72
C MET A 1 15.53 -30.19 -10.93
N LEU A 2 14.67 -31.17 -11.23
CA LEU A 2 13.44 -31.42 -10.44
C LEU A 2 13.73 -31.80 -8.97
N ASP A 3 14.79 -32.57 -8.70
CA ASP A 3 15.14 -32.99 -7.34
C ASP A 3 15.59 -31.84 -6.42
N ALA A 4 16.09 -30.74 -6.99
CA ALA A 4 16.41 -29.52 -6.24
C ALA A 4 15.16 -28.69 -5.90
N LEU A 5 14.10 -28.80 -6.71
CA LEU A 5 12.81 -28.14 -6.48
C LEU A 5 11.91 -28.90 -5.50
N ARG A 6 12.06 -30.23 -5.42
CA ARG A 6 11.31 -31.07 -4.47
C ARG A 6 11.36 -30.56 -3.01
N PRO A 7 12.54 -30.29 -2.39
CA PRO A 7 12.56 -29.83 -1.00
C PRO A 7 11.88 -28.47 -0.83
N PHE A 8 11.99 -27.57 -1.82
CA PHE A 8 11.32 -26.27 -1.79
C PHE A 8 9.79 -26.42 -1.87
N LEU A 9 9.30 -27.27 -2.76
CA LEU A 9 7.86 -27.54 -2.90
C LEU A 9 7.27 -28.21 -1.65
N VAL A 10 8.00 -29.17 -1.07
CA VAL A 10 7.58 -29.85 0.17
C VAL A 10 7.53 -28.86 1.33
N TYR A 11 8.54 -28.00 1.47
CA TYR A 11 8.56 -26.97 2.51
C TYR A 11 7.41 -25.98 2.34
N PHE A 12 7.20 -25.46 1.13
CA PHE A 12 6.11 -24.53 0.83
C PHE A 12 4.74 -25.15 1.14
N ALA A 13 4.52 -26.40 0.72
CA ALA A 13 3.29 -27.13 1.01
C ALA A 13 3.09 -27.35 2.51
N LEU A 14 4.15 -27.67 3.25
CA LEU A 14 4.11 -27.86 4.70
C LEU A 14 3.73 -26.56 5.42
N VAL A 15 4.30 -25.42 5.02
CA VAL A 15 3.96 -24.11 5.60
C VAL A 15 2.47 -23.80 5.39
N ILE A 16 1.96 -23.97 4.17
CA ILE A 16 0.54 -23.78 3.88
C ILE A 16 -0.32 -24.74 4.71
N ALA A 17 0.06 -26.02 4.78
CA ALA A 17 -0.67 -27.02 5.54
C ALA A 17 -0.78 -26.66 7.03
N ILE A 18 0.31 -26.17 7.63
CA ILE A 18 0.33 -25.71 9.03
C ILE A 18 -0.59 -24.50 9.22
N VAL A 19 -0.50 -23.48 8.35
CA VAL A 19 -1.36 -22.29 8.42
C VAL A 19 -2.84 -22.69 8.34
N VAL A 20 -3.19 -23.54 7.37
CA VAL A 20 -4.55 -24.06 7.20
C VAL A 20 -4.98 -24.88 8.43
N ALA A 21 -4.11 -25.73 8.96
CA ALA A 21 -4.42 -26.52 10.15
C ALA A 21 -4.65 -25.63 11.38
N MET A 22 -3.86 -24.57 11.58
CA MET A 22 -4.06 -23.61 12.67
C MET A 22 -5.39 -22.87 12.51
N LEU A 23 -5.72 -22.39 11.31
CA LEU A 23 -7.00 -21.73 11.03
C LEU A 23 -8.18 -22.69 11.23
N ALA A 24 -8.07 -23.94 10.76
CA ALA A 24 -9.09 -24.97 10.90
C ALA A 24 -9.30 -25.36 12.38
N LEU A 25 -8.21 -25.50 13.14
CA LEU A 25 -8.27 -25.85 14.56
C LEU A 25 -8.83 -24.69 15.38
N SER A 26 -8.43 -23.45 15.07
CA SER A 26 -9.01 -22.23 15.65
C SER A 26 -10.51 -22.13 15.36
N TRP A 27 -10.92 -22.46 14.14
CA TRP A 27 -12.33 -22.50 13.75
C TRP A 27 -13.13 -23.61 14.46
N LEU A 28 -12.53 -24.79 14.64
CA LEU A 28 -13.18 -25.95 15.27
C LEU A 28 -13.27 -25.82 16.81
N LEU A 29 -12.22 -25.31 17.46
CA LEU A 29 -12.15 -25.13 18.91
C LEU A 29 -12.77 -23.79 19.35
N GLY A 30 -12.91 -22.82 18.45
CA GLY A 30 -13.46 -21.51 18.74
C GLY A 30 -14.94 -21.58 19.14
N GLN A 31 -15.26 -21.17 20.37
CA GLN A 31 -16.65 -21.01 20.80
C GLN A 31 -17.34 -19.92 19.97
N ARG A 32 -18.20 -20.35 19.03
CA ARG A 32 -19.07 -19.46 18.24
C ARG A 32 -20.17 -18.91 19.12
N GLN A 33 -19.91 -17.78 19.76
CA GLN A 33 -20.96 -16.96 20.36
C GLN A 33 -21.39 -15.87 19.35
N SER A 34 -22.45 -16.16 18.60
CA SER A 34 -23.10 -15.20 17.71
C SER A 34 -23.90 -14.20 18.55
N ARG A 35 -23.28 -13.09 18.94
CA ARG A 35 -24.01 -11.92 19.46
C ARG A 35 -24.22 -10.95 18.30
N PRO A 36 -25.44 -10.44 18.05
CA PRO A 36 -25.73 -9.49 16.96
C PRO A 36 -24.82 -8.24 16.97
N ALA A 37 -24.34 -7.84 18.15
CA ALA A 37 -23.42 -6.71 18.33
C ALA A 37 -21.97 -6.98 17.85
N LYS A 38 -21.60 -8.23 17.58
CA LYS A 38 -20.24 -8.62 17.15
C LYS A 38 -20.01 -8.39 15.65
N ASP A 39 -21.08 -8.30 14.87
CA ASP A 39 -21.03 -8.13 13.41
C ASP A 39 -21.03 -6.65 12.99
N TYR A 40 -21.19 -5.73 13.95
CA TYR A 40 -21.04 -4.30 13.70
C TYR A 40 -19.57 -3.88 13.90
N PRO A 41 -19.03 -2.99 13.05
CA PRO A 41 -17.69 -2.43 13.24
C PRO A 41 -17.56 -1.83 14.63
N TYR A 42 -16.74 -2.47 15.47
CA TYR A 42 -16.52 -2.03 16.85
C TYR A 42 -15.90 -0.63 16.81
N GLU A 43 -16.47 0.31 17.57
CA GLU A 43 -16.10 1.74 17.72
C GLU A 43 -16.63 2.78 16.72
N SER A 44 -17.23 2.42 15.59
CA SER A 44 -17.88 3.44 14.75
C SER A 44 -19.30 3.68 15.24
N GLY A 45 -19.51 4.71 16.05
CA GLY A 45 -20.83 5.30 16.32
C GLY A 45 -21.55 5.85 15.07
N ILE A 46 -21.11 5.45 13.88
CA ILE A 46 -21.68 5.75 12.57
C ILE A 46 -22.09 4.43 11.92
N VAL A 47 -23.39 4.25 11.74
CA VAL A 47 -23.91 3.23 10.83
C VAL A 47 -23.37 3.58 9.45
N SER A 48 -22.77 2.63 8.73
CA SER A 48 -22.24 2.87 7.38
C SER A 48 -23.39 3.21 6.42
N VAL A 49 -23.76 4.49 6.36
CA VAL A 49 -24.78 5.03 5.46
C VAL A 49 -24.07 5.63 4.25
N GLY A 50 -23.99 4.85 3.18
CA GLY A 50 -23.38 5.29 1.93
C GLY A 50 -23.02 4.14 1.01
N SER A 51 -22.98 4.41 -0.29
CA SER A 51 -22.51 3.43 -1.28
C SER A 51 -21.02 3.15 -1.06
N ALA A 52 -20.61 1.89 -1.16
CA ALA A 52 -19.21 1.44 -1.04
C ALA A 52 -18.27 1.99 -2.14
N HIS A 53 -18.76 2.91 -2.98
CA HIS A 53 -18.04 3.51 -4.10
C HIS A 53 -17.49 4.89 -3.73
N PHE A 54 -16.63 4.94 -2.71
CA PHE A 54 -15.86 6.15 -2.47
C PHE A 54 -14.77 6.27 -3.54
N ARG A 55 -14.62 7.45 -4.14
CA ARG A 55 -13.54 7.72 -5.09
C ARG A 55 -12.24 7.78 -4.31
N ILE A 56 -11.51 6.67 -4.28
CA ILE A 56 -10.11 6.63 -3.82
C ILE A 56 -9.32 7.63 -4.66
N SER A 57 -8.46 8.42 -4.02
CA SER A 57 -7.75 9.50 -4.72
C SER A 57 -6.90 8.95 -5.87
N VAL A 58 -6.83 9.69 -6.97
CA VAL A 58 -6.06 9.30 -8.18
C VAL A 58 -4.56 9.07 -7.88
N HIS A 59 -4.07 9.59 -6.76
CA HIS A 59 -2.67 9.52 -6.37
C HIS A 59 -2.23 8.07 -6.10
N PHE A 60 -3.10 7.22 -5.54
CA PHE A 60 -2.82 5.79 -5.35
C PHE A 60 -2.56 5.06 -6.67
N TYR A 61 -3.32 5.42 -7.71
CA TYR A 61 -3.19 4.81 -9.04
C TYR A 61 -1.86 5.18 -9.70
N ILE A 62 -1.46 6.46 -9.59
CA ILE A 62 -0.20 6.93 -10.16
C ILE A 62 1.00 6.24 -9.48
N THR A 63 0.98 6.11 -8.14
CA THR A 63 2.03 5.39 -7.41
C THR A 63 2.06 3.90 -7.80
N ALA A 64 0.91 3.25 -8.01
CA ALA A 64 0.84 1.85 -8.41
C ALA A 64 1.43 1.61 -9.81
N ILE A 65 1.12 2.46 -10.79
CA ILE A 65 1.69 2.35 -12.13
C ILE A 65 3.20 2.62 -12.12
N LEU A 66 3.63 3.65 -11.39
CA LEU A 66 5.06 3.93 -11.21
C LEU A 66 5.78 2.71 -10.62
N PHE A 67 5.20 2.06 -9.62
CA PHE A 67 5.76 0.85 -9.01
C PHE A 67 5.88 -0.29 -10.02
N ILE A 68 4.85 -0.53 -10.85
CA ILE A 68 4.91 -1.57 -11.89
C ILE A 68 6.03 -1.28 -12.90
N ILE A 69 6.18 -0.02 -13.33
CA ILE A 69 7.22 0.38 -14.28
C ILE A 69 8.62 0.20 -13.67
N PHE A 70 8.80 0.59 -12.40
CA PHE A 70 10.08 0.44 -11.70
C PHE A 70 10.40 -1.04 -11.39
N ASP A 71 9.40 -1.86 -11.05
CA ASP A 71 9.58 -3.30 -10.84
C ASP A 71 10.03 -3.99 -12.15
N LEU A 72 9.44 -3.61 -13.28
CA LEU A 72 9.90 -4.06 -14.60
C LEU A 72 11.34 -3.60 -14.90
N GLU A 73 11.73 -2.40 -14.46
CA GLU A 73 13.10 -1.91 -14.60
C GLU A 73 14.10 -2.89 -13.99
N VAL A 74 13.83 -3.32 -12.74
CA VAL A 74 14.69 -4.24 -12.00
C VAL A 74 14.83 -5.58 -12.70
N VAL A 75 13.76 -6.08 -13.33
CA VAL A 75 13.83 -7.31 -14.14
C VAL A 75 14.79 -7.15 -15.33
N PHE A 76 14.79 -6.00 -16.01
CA PHE A 76 15.75 -5.72 -17.08
C PHE A 76 17.18 -5.56 -16.54
N LEU A 77 17.37 -4.89 -15.41
CA LEU A 77 18.66 -4.80 -14.73
C LEU A 77 19.21 -6.19 -14.38
N PHE A 78 18.35 -7.09 -13.91
CA PHE A 78 18.73 -8.45 -13.57
C PHE A 78 19.13 -9.27 -14.80
N ALA A 79 18.34 -9.19 -15.89
CA ALA A 79 18.66 -9.85 -17.15
C ALA A 79 20.02 -9.37 -17.71
N TRP A 80 20.26 -8.06 -17.68
CA TRP A 80 21.55 -7.48 -18.06
C TRP A 80 22.68 -7.93 -17.11
N ALA A 81 22.46 -7.96 -15.80
CA ALA A 81 23.46 -8.35 -14.82
C ALA A 81 23.95 -9.79 -15.01
N VAL A 82 23.06 -10.70 -15.42
CA VAL A 82 23.43 -12.10 -15.74
C VAL A 82 24.30 -12.17 -17.00
N ALA A 83 24.08 -11.30 -17.99
CA ALA A 83 24.79 -11.27 -19.27
C ALA A 83 25.92 -10.21 -19.35
N VAL A 84 26.33 -9.62 -18.22
CA VAL A 84 27.25 -8.46 -18.19
C VAL A 84 28.59 -8.75 -18.86
N ARG A 85 29.08 -10.00 -18.78
CA ARG A 85 30.36 -10.42 -19.34
C ARG A 85 30.36 -10.44 -20.87
N GLU A 86 29.20 -10.64 -21.48
CA GLU A 86 29.03 -10.77 -22.93
C GLU A 86 28.75 -9.41 -23.57
N ASN A 87 27.99 -8.54 -22.87
CA ASN A 87 27.56 -7.24 -23.38
C ASN A 87 28.61 -6.12 -23.24
N GLY A 88 29.60 -6.28 -22.34
CA GLY A 88 30.70 -5.33 -22.17
C GLY A 88 30.26 -3.87 -21.99
N TRP A 89 31.02 -2.93 -22.58
CA TRP A 89 30.77 -1.49 -22.46
C TRP A 89 29.47 -1.02 -23.14
N ALA A 90 29.05 -1.68 -24.22
CA ALA A 90 27.82 -1.31 -24.93
C ALA A 90 26.59 -1.54 -24.03
N GLY A 91 26.51 -2.70 -23.38
CA GLY A 91 25.43 -2.98 -22.44
C GLY A 91 25.45 -2.07 -21.21
N PHE A 92 26.64 -1.65 -20.75
CA PHE A 92 26.74 -0.70 -19.64
C PHE A 92 26.16 0.67 -20.00
N ILE A 93 26.36 1.16 -21.23
CA ILE A 93 25.78 2.41 -21.69
C ILE A 93 24.26 2.28 -21.83
N GLU A 94 23.79 1.17 -22.38
CA GLU A 94 22.36 0.88 -22.54
C GLU A 94 21.63 0.88 -21.19
N ILE A 95 22.16 0.16 -20.19
CA ILE A 95 21.57 0.09 -18.86
C ILE A 95 21.62 1.43 -18.12
N SER A 96 22.70 2.20 -18.32
CA SER A 96 22.84 3.54 -17.74
C SER A 96 21.81 4.52 -18.31
N ILE A 97 21.55 4.47 -19.61
CA ILE A 97 20.52 5.28 -20.26
C ILE A 97 19.13 4.86 -19.76
N PHE A 98 18.88 3.55 -19.65
CA PHE A 98 17.61 3.02 -19.16
C PHE A 98 17.29 3.51 -17.74
N ILE A 99 18.24 3.39 -16.80
CA ILE A 99 18.12 3.93 -15.43
C ILE A 99 17.93 5.45 -15.46
N GLY A 100 18.66 6.16 -16.33
CA GLY A 100 18.55 7.60 -16.47
C GLY A 100 17.14 8.05 -16.86
N ILE A 101 16.50 7.37 -17.81
CA ILE A 101 15.14 7.69 -18.26
C ILE A 101 14.12 7.53 -17.12
N LEU A 102 14.17 6.41 -16.38
CA LEU A 102 13.23 6.18 -15.28
C LEU A 102 13.49 7.11 -14.09
N THR A 103 14.76 7.43 -13.82
CA THR A 103 15.13 8.44 -12.82
C THR A 103 14.55 9.81 -13.17
N VAL A 104 14.65 10.23 -14.44
CA VAL A 104 14.06 11.50 -14.90
C VAL A 104 12.53 11.47 -14.79
N ALA A 105 11.88 10.37 -15.17
CA ALA A 105 10.44 10.20 -15.02
C ALA A 105 9.99 10.30 -13.55
N LEU A 106 10.72 9.65 -12.63
CA LEU A 106 10.47 9.72 -11.19
C LEU A 106 10.65 11.14 -10.65
N LEU A 107 11.74 11.81 -11.01
CA LEU A 107 11.99 13.20 -10.61
C LEU A 107 10.90 14.14 -11.13
N TYR A 108 10.47 13.98 -12.39
CA TYR A 108 9.37 14.76 -12.96
C TYR A 108 8.07 14.57 -12.17
N LEU A 109 7.71 13.33 -11.87
CA LEU A 109 6.49 12.98 -11.15
C LEU A 109 6.51 13.50 -9.69
N TRP A 110 7.69 13.44 -9.05
CA TRP A 110 7.90 14.00 -7.72
C TRP A 110 7.76 15.53 -7.73
N ARG A 111 8.32 16.21 -8.73
CA ARG A 111 8.24 17.68 -8.86
C ARG A 111 6.80 18.17 -9.08
N ILE A 112 5.95 17.38 -9.72
CA ILE A 112 4.52 17.69 -9.93
C ILE A 112 3.69 17.40 -8.66
N GLY A 113 4.28 16.78 -7.64
CA GLY A 113 3.57 16.44 -6.41
C GLY A 113 2.58 15.29 -6.59
N ALA A 114 2.72 14.49 -7.65
CA ALA A 114 1.86 13.32 -7.87
C ALA A 114 2.11 12.21 -6.81
N LEU A 115 3.21 12.29 -6.07
CA LEU A 115 3.49 11.48 -4.88
C LEU A 115 3.02 12.14 -3.56
N ASP A 116 2.48 13.36 -3.58
CA ASP A 116 2.06 14.03 -2.35
C ASP A 116 0.74 13.43 -1.85
N TRP A 117 0.76 12.96 -0.59
CA TRP A 117 -0.37 12.29 0.03
C TRP A 117 -1.37 13.25 0.69
N ARG A 118 -1.09 14.55 0.67
CA ARG A 118 -1.93 15.56 1.32
C ARG A 118 -3.11 15.91 0.45
N THR A 119 -4.19 15.14 0.59
CA THR A 119 -5.51 15.52 0.07
C THR A 119 -5.94 16.85 0.69
N GLN A 120 -5.76 17.96 -0.04
CA GLN A 120 -6.27 19.29 0.29
C GLN A 120 -7.77 19.24 0.64
N THR A 121 -8.49 18.30 0.02
CA THR A 121 -9.90 17.99 0.26
C THR A 121 -10.18 17.60 1.72
N GLN A 122 -9.32 16.79 2.34
CA GLN A 122 -9.49 16.33 3.72
C GLN A 122 -9.23 17.49 4.71
N ARG A 123 -8.23 18.33 4.44
CA ARG A 123 -7.98 19.55 5.23
C ARG A 123 -9.15 20.53 5.19
N ARG A 124 -9.75 20.76 4.02
CA ARG A 124 -10.95 21.62 3.89
C ARG A 124 -12.17 21.03 4.58
N GLN A 125 -12.37 19.72 4.47
CA GLN A 125 -13.49 19.04 5.12
C GLN A 125 -13.38 19.09 6.66
N LEU A 126 -12.18 18.98 7.23
CA LEU A 126 -11.94 19.19 8.68
C LEU A 126 -12.44 20.55 9.18
N HIS A 127 -12.31 21.61 8.37
CA HIS A 127 -12.82 22.94 8.73
C HIS A 127 -14.35 23.07 8.63
N SER A 128 -15.00 22.24 7.80
CA SER A 128 -16.46 22.24 7.63
C SER A 128 -17.20 21.22 8.50
N LEU A 129 -16.48 20.33 9.19
CA LEU A 129 -17.06 19.36 10.12
C LEU A 129 -17.42 20.04 11.44
N GLN A 130 -18.47 20.86 11.40
CA GLN A 130 -19.17 21.35 12.57
C GLN A 130 -20.30 20.34 12.88
N GLY A 131 -19.96 19.29 13.63
CA GLY A 131 -20.92 18.27 14.04
C GLY A 131 -21.89 18.83 15.10
N PRO A 132 -23.11 18.25 15.24
CA PRO A 132 -24.07 18.61 16.29
C PRO A 132 -23.56 18.45 17.74
N GLY A 133 -22.36 17.88 17.93
CA GLY A 133 -21.72 17.62 19.22
C GLY A 133 -20.49 18.49 19.55
N GLY A 134 -20.18 19.53 18.77
CA GLY A 134 -19.32 20.64 19.24
C GLY A 134 -17.92 20.29 19.79
N VAL A 135 -17.22 19.27 19.30
CA VAL A 135 -15.79 19.09 19.64
C VAL A 135 -14.90 19.94 18.74
N THR A 136 -14.88 21.24 18.99
CA THR A 136 -13.83 22.16 18.55
C THR A 136 -12.96 22.48 19.75
N ASN A 137 -11.86 21.75 19.94
CA ASN A 137 -10.83 22.17 20.91
C ASN A 137 -9.64 22.77 20.14
N ILE A 138 -9.85 23.92 19.52
CA ILE A 138 -8.76 24.76 19.03
C ILE A 138 -9.18 26.23 19.11
N ALA A 139 -9.17 26.79 20.31
CA ALA A 139 -8.93 28.21 20.48
C ALA A 139 -7.69 28.33 21.39
N PRO A 140 -6.60 29.00 20.97
CA PRO A 140 -5.61 29.43 21.94
C PRO A 140 -6.26 30.50 22.78
N GLU A 141 -6.42 30.25 24.08
CA GLU A 141 -6.88 31.27 25.01
C GLU A 141 -5.82 32.37 25.11
N THR A 142 -5.98 33.39 24.26
CA THR A 142 -5.30 34.67 24.42
C THR A 142 -6.31 35.71 24.83
N GLY A 143 -6.20 36.16 26.09
CA GLY A 143 -6.46 37.55 26.45
C GLY A 143 -7.67 37.81 27.35
N GLY A 144 -7.37 37.98 28.64
CA GLY A 144 -7.86 39.16 29.35
C GLY A 144 -8.79 38.90 30.54
N ARG A 145 -8.22 38.92 31.75
CA ARG A 145 -8.73 39.71 32.90
C ARG A 145 -7.79 39.61 34.10
N SER A 146 -7.03 40.68 34.31
CA SER A 146 -6.75 41.29 35.62
C SER A 146 -6.25 42.71 35.39
#